data_AF-A0A529SL09-F1
#
_entry.id   AF-A0A529SL09-F1
#
_cell.length_a   1.000
_cell.length_b   1.000
_cell.length_c   1.000
_cell.angle_alpha   90.00
_cell.angle_beta   90.00
_cell.angle_gamma   90.00
#
_symmetry.space_group_name_H-M   'P 1'
#
loop_
_entity.id
_entity.type
_entity.pdbx_description
1 polymer ?
#
loop_
_entity_poly.entity_id
_entity_poly.type
_entity_poly.pdbx_seq_one_letter_code
_entity_poly.pdbx_strand_id
1 'polypeptide(L)'
;FHTQPIWKRAATVVAGPLFNFLLTIAVFAVLFSLYGRPVLEPTVAQVTTGSPAEKVGIQPGDRFVKVDGSKVETFADVQRLVSGRAGDAITFTMLRDGKEIAVTATPEPMEQQDALGNKVKIAVIGVVNNAELGQPRLISYTPAGAVVAAVEETGHVIERTGQFLQ
;
A
#
# COMPACT_ATOMS: atom_id res chain seq x y z
N PHE A 1 -16.66 -11.94 46.12
CA PHE A 1 -15.71 -12.00 44.98
C PHE A 1 -15.45 -13.42 44.43
N HIS A 2 -16.26 -14.46 44.77
CA HIS A 2 -16.01 -15.86 44.38
C HIS A 2 -17.15 -16.56 43.61
N THR A 3 -18.12 -15.83 43.04
CA THR A 3 -19.28 -16.43 42.34
C THR A 3 -19.63 -15.78 40.99
N GLN A 4 -18.82 -14.82 40.51
CA GLN A 4 -19.05 -14.29 39.16
C GLN A 4 -18.37 -15.19 38.12
N PRO A 5 -19.09 -15.57 37.05
CA PRO A 5 -18.56 -16.50 36.07
C PRO A 5 -17.36 -15.89 35.34
N ILE A 6 -16.36 -16.73 35.06
CA ILE A 6 -15.01 -16.36 34.59
C ILE A 6 -15.07 -15.48 33.33
N TRP A 7 -16.09 -15.67 32.48
CA TRP A 7 -16.31 -14.87 31.27
C TRP A 7 -16.59 -13.38 31.56
N LYS A 8 -17.22 -13.03 32.69
CA LYS A 8 -17.46 -11.61 33.06
C LYS A 8 -16.15 -10.91 33.43
N ARG A 9 -15.25 -11.60 34.13
CA ARG A 9 -13.92 -11.09 34.50
C ARG A 9 -13.01 -10.99 33.28
N ALA A 10 -13.03 -12.00 32.40
CA ALA A 10 -12.33 -11.96 31.13
C ALA A 10 -12.82 -10.81 30.24
N ALA A 11 -14.12 -10.57 30.16
CA ALA A 11 -14.69 -9.44 29.43
C ALA A 11 -14.20 -8.07 29.97
N THR A 12 -14.00 -7.93 31.28
CA THR A 12 -13.47 -6.68 31.87
C THR A 12 -11.99 -6.46 31.55
N VAL A 13 -11.20 -7.55 31.54
CA VAL A 13 -9.76 -7.50 31.22
C VAL A 13 -9.53 -7.24 29.72
N VAL A 14 -10.38 -7.79 28.85
CA VAL A 14 -10.33 -7.54 27.40
C VAL A 14 -10.89 -6.16 27.05
N ALA A 15 -11.80 -5.60 27.85
CA ALA A 15 -12.37 -4.27 27.60
C ALA A 15 -11.30 -3.16 27.52
N GLY A 16 -10.22 -3.25 28.30
CA GLY A 16 -9.11 -2.28 28.25
C GLY A 16 -8.43 -2.25 26.87
N PRO A 17 -7.80 -3.35 26.41
CA PRO A 17 -7.22 -3.44 25.07
C PRO A 17 -8.22 -3.13 23.96
N LEU A 18 -9.46 -3.63 24.05
CA LEU A 18 -10.48 -3.41 23.03
C LEU A 18 -10.84 -1.93 22.88
N PHE A 19 -10.94 -1.19 23.99
CA PHE A 19 -11.22 0.24 23.97
C PHE A 19 -10.07 1.05 23.35
N ASN A 20 -8.82 0.61 23.53
CA ASN A 20 -7.66 1.20 22.87
C ASN A 20 -7.70 1.03 21.34
N PHE A 21 -8.11 -0.15 20.84
CA PHE A 21 -8.33 -0.35 19.40
C PHE A 21 -9.47 0.52 18.86
N LEU A 22 -10.59 0.59 19.59
CA LEU A 22 -11.71 1.46 19.21
C LEU A 22 -11.31 2.94 19.18
N LEU A 23 -10.53 3.38 20.17
CA LEU A 23 -9.99 4.74 20.21
C LEU A 23 -9.06 4.99 19.02
N THR A 24 -8.19 4.03 18.68
CA THR A 24 -7.27 4.14 17.53
C THR A 24 -8.04 4.24 16.21
N ILE A 25 -9.08 3.43 16.01
CA ILE A 25 -9.96 3.49 14.85
C ILE A 25 -10.67 4.85 14.79
N ALA A 26 -11.18 5.35 15.93
CA ALA A 26 -11.84 6.64 15.99
C ALA A 26 -10.88 7.81 15.67
N VAL A 27 -9.65 7.77 16.21
CA VAL A 27 -8.61 8.77 15.93
C VAL A 27 -8.24 8.76 14.44
N PHE A 28 -7.99 7.58 13.84
CA PHE A 28 -7.71 7.50 12.41
C PHE A 28 -8.89 7.95 11.55
N ALA A 29 -10.13 7.60 11.92
CA ALA A 29 -11.32 8.06 11.19
C ALA A 29 -11.45 9.58 11.21
N VAL A 30 -11.21 10.22 12.35
CA VAL A 30 -11.22 11.69 12.47
C VAL A 30 -10.07 12.30 11.67
N LEU A 31 -8.86 11.75 11.77
CA LEU A 31 -7.70 12.26 11.02
C LEU A 31 -7.91 12.13 9.51
N PHE A 32 -8.36 10.98 9.01
CA PHE A 32 -8.65 10.79 7.58
C PHE A 32 -9.83 11.63 7.10
N SER A 33 -10.80 11.93 7.96
CA SER A 33 -11.93 12.79 7.61
C SER A 33 -11.55 14.27 7.56
N LEU A 34 -10.66 14.75 8.45
CA LEU A 34 -10.27 16.16 8.53
C LEU A 34 -9.09 16.51 7.62
N TYR A 35 -8.13 15.59 7.48
CA TYR A 35 -6.87 15.82 6.78
C TYR A 35 -6.73 14.98 5.49
N GLY A 36 -7.64 14.03 5.24
CA GLY A 36 -7.47 13.03 4.18
C GLY A 36 -6.40 11.99 4.51
N ARG A 37 -6.15 11.06 3.60
CA ARG A 37 -4.96 10.19 3.63
C ARG A 37 -3.96 10.76 2.61
N PRO A 38 -2.73 11.12 3.04
CA PRO A 38 -1.68 11.45 2.10
C PRO A 38 -1.33 10.17 1.35
N VAL A 39 -1.75 10.07 0.09
CA VAL A 39 -1.34 8.97 -0.77
C VAL A 39 -0.38 9.50 -1.81
N LEU A 40 0.65 8.71 -2.07
CA LEU A 40 1.52 8.95 -3.19
C LEU A 40 0.75 8.64 -4.47
N GLU A 41 0.58 9.65 -5.32
CA GLU A 41 0.01 9.43 -6.64
C GLU A 41 0.83 8.35 -7.37
N PRO A 42 0.17 7.43 -8.09
CA PRO A 42 0.84 6.37 -8.81
C PRO A 42 1.46 6.91 -10.10
N THR A 43 2.28 7.95 -9.99
CA THR A 43 2.97 8.60 -11.11
C THR A 43 4.44 8.18 -11.09
N VAL A 44 4.97 7.85 -12.27
CA VAL A 44 6.39 7.52 -12.49
C VAL A 44 7.19 8.82 -12.39
N ALA A 45 8.03 8.96 -11.37
CA ALA A 45 8.92 10.13 -11.27
C ALA A 45 10.23 9.89 -12.01
N GLN A 46 10.76 8.68 -11.93
CA GLN A 46 11.98 8.28 -12.61
C GLN A 46 11.92 6.79 -12.96
N VAL A 47 12.62 6.42 -14.03
CA VAL A 47 12.81 5.02 -14.44
C VAL A 47 14.29 4.70 -14.32
N THR A 48 14.61 3.58 -13.68
CA THR A 48 15.97 3.10 -13.52
C THR A 48 16.49 2.55 -14.86
N THR A 49 17.69 2.97 -15.27
CA THR A 49 18.32 2.47 -16.49
C THR A 49 18.61 0.98 -16.40
N GLY A 50 18.33 0.24 -17.48
CA GLY A 50 18.43 -1.22 -17.58
C GLY A 50 17.24 -1.98 -16.98
N SER A 51 16.26 -1.29 -16.39
CA SER A 51 15.12 -1.93 -15.74
C SER A 51 14.07 -2.48 -16.71
N PRO A 52 13.21 -3.41 -16.26
CA PRO A 52 12.05 -3.85 -17.04
C PRO A 52 11.16 -2.70 -17.52
N ALA A 53 10.97 -1.67 -16.70
CA ALA A 53 10.17 -0.51 -17.04
C ALA A 53 10.77 0.28 -18.22
N GLU A 54 12.10 0.44 -18.27
CA GLU A 54 12.76 1.09 -19.42
C GLU A 54 12.61 0.25 -20.69
N LYS A 55 12.80 -1.08 -20.58
CA LYS A 55 12.69 -2.02 -21.72
C LYS A 55 11.32 -1.98 -22.40
N VAL A 56 10.26 -1.71 -21.63
CA VAL A 56 8.88 -1.64 -22.15
C VAL A 56 8.44 -0.22 -22.50
N GLY A 57 9.33 0.76 -22.39
CA GLY A 57 9.08 2.15 -22.76
C GLY A 57 8.22 2.93 -21.77
N ILE A 58 8.24 2.58 -20.48
CA ILE A 58 7.69 3.42 -19.41
C ILE A 58 8.56 4.68 -19.30
N GLN A 59 7.92 5.83 -19.12
CA GLN A 59 8.58 7.12 -19.07
C GLN A 59 8.20 7.89 -17.80
N PRO A 60 9.10 8.75 -17.30
CA PRO A 60 8.74 9.74 -16.28
C PRO A 60 7.53 10.56 -16.71
N GLY A 61 6.57 10.74 -15.79
CA GLY A 61 5.29 11.42 -16.04
C GLY A 61 4.12 10.49 -16.33
N ASP A 62 4.36 9.20 -16.61
CA ASP A 62 3.28 8.23 -16.76
C ASP A 62 2.54 8.00 -15.43
N ARG A 63 1.21 7.85 -15.49
CA ARG A 63 0.41 7.54 -14.30
C ARG A 63 -0.21 6.15 -14.39
N PHE A 64 0.02 5.26 -13.44
CA PHE A 64 -0.66 3.96 -13.42
C PHE A 64 -2.17 4.14 -13.15
N VAL A 65 -2.99 3.45 -13.92
CA VAL A 65 -4.45 3.42 -13.82
C VAL A 65 -4.94 2.02 -13.47
N LYS A 66 -4.33 0.99 -14.06
CA LYS A 66 -4.63 -0.42 -13.77
C LYS A 66 -3.38 -1.29 -13.84
N VAL A 67 -3.41 -2.40 -13.11
CA VAL A 67 -2.41 -3.48 -13.15
C VAL A 67 -3.17 -4.80 -13.27
N ASP A 68 -2.94 -5.55 -14.35
CA ASP A 68 -3.68 -6.79 -14.70
C ASP A 68 -5.22 -6.63 -14.59
N GLY A 69 -5.73 -5.48 -15.04
CA GLY A 69 -7.16 -5.16 -14.99
C GLY A 69 -7.67 -4.68 -13.62
N SER A 70 -6.88 -4.79 -12.55
CA SER A 70 -7.18 -4.22 -11.23
C SER A 70 -6.92 -2.72 -11.23
N LYS A 71 -7.89 -1.90 -10.80
CA LYS A 71 -7.66 -0.45 -10.64
C LYS A 71 -6.67 -0.18 -9.52
N VAL A 72 -5.78 0.77 -9.76
CA VAL A 72 -4.81 1.26 -8.76
C VAL A 72 -5.03 2.74 -8.52
N GLU A 73 -5.01 3.15 -7.26
CA GLU A 73 -5.19 4.55 -6.88
C GLU A 73 -3.93 5.15 -6.26
N THR A 74 -3.04 4.30 -5.75
CA THR A 74 -1.82 4.71 -5.04
C THR A 74 -0.61 3.94 -5.57
N PHE A 75 0.58 4.52 -5.40
CA PHE A 75 1.83 3.83 -5.74
C PHE A 75 2.03 2.54 -4.92
N ALA A 76 1.52 2.51 -3.69
CA ALA A 76 1.55 1.32 -2.83
C ALA A 76 0.72 0.16 -3.39
N ASP A 77 -0.41 0.45 -4.06
CA ASP A 77 -1.21 -0.59 -4.73
C ASP A 77 -0.42 -1.26 -5.85
N VAL A 78 0.30 -0.46 -6.64
CA VAL A 78 1.17 -0.96 -7.71
C VAL A 78 2.27 -1.85 -7.11
N GLN A 79 2.96 -1.38 -6.07
CA GLN A 79 3.99 -2.16 -5.37
C GLN A 79 3.44 -3.48 -4.85
N ARG A 80 2.25 -3.48 -4.23
CA ARG A 80 1.61 -4.69 -3.70
C ARG A 80 1.28 -5.69 -4.79
N LEU A 81 0.76 -5.24 -5.94
CA LEU A 81 0.39 -6.11 -7.06
C LEU A 81 1.61 -6.68 -7.79
N VAL A 82 2.73 -5.97 -7.76
CA VAL A 82 4.02 -6.41 -8.34
C VAL A 82 4.80 -7.28 -7.37
N SER A 83 4.75 -6.99 -6.06
CA SER A 83 5.50 -7.70 -5.04
C SER A 83 5.11 -9.18 -5.04
N GLY A 84 6.12 -10.05 -5.19
CA GLY A 84 5.93 -11.50 -5.23
C GLY A 84 5.66 -12.10 -6.61
N ARG A 85 5.52 -11.29 -7.67
CA ARG A 85 5.31 -11.75 -9.06
C ARG A 85 6.57 -11.64 -9.93
N ALA A 86 7.73 -11.98 -9.36
CA ALA A 86 8.98 -11.94 -10.11
C ALA A 86 8.95 -12.95 -11.26
N GLY A 87 9.24 -12.50 -12.49
CA GLY A 87 9.26 -13.35 -13.68
C GLY A 87 7.90 -13.49 -14.40
N ASP A 88 6.80 -13.05 -13.79
CA ASP A 88 5.49 -13.06 -14.45
C ASP A 88 5.28 -11.78 -15.28
N ALA A 89 4.78 -11.93 -16.51
CA ALA A 89 4.43 -10.78 -17.34
C ALA A 89 3.17 -10.10 -16.80
N ILE A 90 3.28 -8.85 -16.37
CA ILE A 90 2.19 -8.05 -15.82
C ILE A 90 1.83 -6.95 -16.81
N THR A 91 0.54 -6.77 -17.10
CA THR A 91 0.04 -5.70 -17.96
C THR A 91 -0.33 -4.48 -17.13
N PHE A 92 0.38 -3.38 -17.35
CA PHE A 92 0.13 -2.07 -16.75
C PHE A 92 -0.66 -1.21 -17.74
N THR A 93 -1.79 -0.68 -17.30
CA THR A 93 -2.49 0.40 -18.00
C THR A 93 -2.08 1.72 -17.36
N MET A 94 -1.49 2.61 -18.16
CA MET A 94 -0.97 3.89 -17.72
C MET A 94 -1.62 5.02 -18.51
N LEU A 95 -1.65 6.21 -17.94
CA LEU A 95 -2.10 7.43 -18.59
C LEU A 95 -0.89 8.26 -18.97
N ARG A 96 -0.70 8.50 -20.27
CA ARG A 96 0.34 9.38 -20.83
C ARG A 96 -0.35 10.44 -21.68
N ASP A 97 -0.15 11.71 -21.34
CA ASP A 97 -0.79 12.85 -22.04
C ASP A 97 -2.32 12.72 -22.18
N GLY A 98 -2.99 12.14 -21.17
CA GLY A 98 -4.43 11.92 -21.18
C GLY A 98 -4.92 10.73 -22.01
N LYS A 99 -4.03 9.94 -22.60
CA LYS A 99 -4.37 8.69 -23.30
C LYS A 99 -3.97 7.48 -22.48
N GLU A 100 -4.84 6.48 -22.45
CA GLU A 100 -4.52 5.18 -21.84
C GLU A 100 -3.60 4.38 -22.77
N ILE A 101 -2.45 3.97 -22.25
CA ILE A 101 -1.49 3.08 -22.88
C ILE A 101 -1.39 1.80 -22.07
N ALA A 102 -1.35 0.65 -22.74
CA ALA A 102 -1.12 -0.64 -22.10
C ALA A 102 0.30 -1.10 -22.41
N VAL A 103 1.08 -1.37 -21.36
CA VAL A 103 2.45 -1.88 -21.46
C VAL A 103 2.57 -3.15 -20.62
N THR A 104 3.20 -4.18 -21.17
CA THR A 104 3.41 -5.43 -20.44
C THR A 104 4.87 -5.50 -20.03
N ALA A 105 5.13 -5.53 -18.72
CA ALA A 105 6.48 -5.63 -18.16
C ALA A 105 6.60 -6.84 -17.25
N THR A 106 7.77 -7.46 -17.28
CA THR A 106 8.10 -8.59 -16.41
C THR A 106 8.97 -8.10 -15.26
N PRO A 107 8.49 -8.11 -14.00
CA PRO A 107 9.29 -7.69 -12.85
C PRO A 107 10.52 -8.60 -12.68
N GLU A 108 11.66 -7.99 -12.37
CA GLU A 108 12.90 -8.69 -12.08
C GLU A 108 13.12 -8.75 -10.55
N PRO A 109 13.66 -9.86 -10.01
CA PRO A 109 14.00 -9.93 -8.60
C PRO A 109 15.21 -9.04 -8.31
N MET A 110 15.05 -8.11 -7.38
CA MET A 110 16.13 -7.25 -6.89
C MET A 110 16.34 -7.49 -5.40
N GLU A 111 17.60 -7.59 -4.99
CA GLU A 111 17.95 -7.60 -3.57
C GLU A 111 17.84 -6.17 -3.02
N GLN A 112 16.93 -5.98 -2.07
CA GLN A 112 16.81 -4.75 -1.32
C GLN A 112 17.17 -5.03 0.14
N GLN A 113 17.91 -4.11 0.75
CA GLN A 113 18.19 -4.18 2.17
C GLN A 113 17.03 -3.57 2.93
N ASP A 114 16.44 -4.33 3.86
CA ASP A 114 15.37 -3.83 4.72
C ASP A 114 15.93 -2.85 5.77
N ALA A 115 15.03 -2.22 6.55
CA ALA A 115 15.40 -1.28 7.62
C ALA A 115 16.25 -1.90 8.74
N LEU A 116 16.37 -3.23 8.78
CA LEU A 116 17.10 -4.01 9.77
C LEU A 116 18.44 -4.54 9.23
N GLY A 117 18.78 -4.24 7.96
CA GLY A 117 20.02 -4.68 7.31
C GLY A 117 19.94 -6.03 6.62
N ASN A 118 18.79 -6.71 6.64
CA ASN A 118 18.61 -8.01 5.99
C ASN A 118 18.42 -7.83 4.49
N LYS A 119 18.96 -8.77 3.70
CA LYS A 119 18.75 -8.79 2.25
C LYS A 119 17.46 -9.52 1.92
N VAL A 120 16.46 -8.79 1.45
CA VAL A 120 15.18 -9.34 1.01
C VAL A 120 15.11 -9.28 -0.51
N LYS A 121 14.70 -10.37 -1.15
CA LYS A 121 14.45 -10.39 -2.61
C LYS A 121 13.03 -9.92 -2.87
N ILE A 122 12.90 -8.78 -3.53
CA ILE A 122 11.60 -8.23 -3.93
C ILE A 122 11.52 -8.13 -5.46
N ALA A 123 10.33 -8.33 -6.00
CA ALA A 123 10.07 -8.14 -7.42
C ALA A 123 9.94 -6.63 -7.70
N VAL A 124 10.72 -6.11 -8.66
CA VAL A 124 10.67 -4.69 -9.03
C VAL A 124 10.65 -4.51 -10.54
N ILE A 125 9.94 -3.48 -10.98
CA ILE A 125 9.95 -3.03 -12.39
C ILE A 125 10.96 -1.90 -12.64
N GLY A 126 11.57 -1.34 -11.59
CA GLY A 126 12.56 -0.24 -11.70
C GLY A 126 11.93 1.13 -11.94
N VAL A 127 10.76 1.37 -11.35
CA VAL A 127 10.11 2.68 -11.31
C VAL A 127 10.30 3.29 -9.93
N VAL A 128 10.70 4.55 -9.89
CA VAL A 128 10.80 5.34 -8.67
C VAL A 128 9.66 6.35 -8.65
N ASN A 129 8.95 6.40 -7.53
CA ASN A 129 8.08 7.52 -7.18
C ASN A 129 8.87 8.45 -6.27
N ASN A 130 9.23 9.63 -6.77
CA ASN A 130 9.88 10.65 -5.96
C ASN A 130 8.78 11.43 -5.24
N ALA A 131 8.81 11.47 -3.91
CA ALA A 131 7.87 12.22 -3.08
C ALA A 131 7.89 13.73 -3.39
N GLU A 132 8.94 14.25 -4.04
CA GLU A 132 9.04 15.66 -4.48
C GLU A 132 8.36 15.94 -5.84
N LEU A 133 8.16 14.92 -6.68
CA LEU A 133 7.56 15.05 -8.03
C LEU A 133 6.14 14.45 -8.12
N GLY A 134 5.81 13.49 -7.26
CA GLY A 134 4.44 13.04 -7.08
C GLY A 134 3.70 14.06 -6.22
N GLN A 135 2.83 14.86 -6.82
CA GLN A 135 2.00 15.79 -6.05
C GLN A 135 1.22 14.97 -5.01
N PRO A 136 1.42 15.14 -3.70
CA PRO A 136 0.69 14.36 -2.71
C PRO A 136 -0.80 14.67 -2.85
N ARG A 137 -1.58 13.68 -3.31
CA ARG A 137 -3.02 13.82 -3.43
C ARG A 137 -3.63 13.44 -2.10
N LEU A 138 -4.37 14.37 -1.50
CA LEU A 138 -5.18 14.06 -0.33
C LEU A 138 -6.42 13.30 -0.81
N ILE A 139 -6.49 12.00 -0.55
CA ILE A 139 -7.75 11.27 -0.69
C ILE A 139 -8.62 11.64 0.49
N SER A 140 -9.70 12.37 0.23
CA SER A 140 -10.73 12.68 1.22
C SER A 140 -11.65 11.47 1.37
N TYR A 141 -11.69 10.86 2.56
CA TYR A 141 -12.65 9.78 2.85
C TYR A 141 -13.96 10.37 3.36
N THR A 142 -15.08 9.76 3.00
CA THR A 142 -16.34 9.97 3.72
C THR A 142 -16.23 9.34 5.11
N PRO A 143 -17.01 9.77 6.13
CA PRO A 143 -16.95 9.21 7.47
C PRO A 143 -17.10 7.67 7.51
N ALA A 144 -17.95 7.10 6.65
CA ALA A 144 -18.08 5.65 6.50
C ALA A 144 -16.86 5.00 5.81
N GLY A 145 -16.35 5.62 4.75
CA GLY A 145 -15.14 5.15 4.05
C GLY A 145 -13.88 5.19 4.93
N ALA A 146 -13.79 6.16 5.85
CA ALA A 146 -12.68 6.30 6.78
C ALA A 146 -12.63 5.14 7.79
N VAL A 147 -13.80 4.67 8.26
CA VAL A 147 -13.89 3.52 9.16
C VAL A 147 -13.47 2.23 8.45
N VAL A 148 -13.92 2.02 7.21
CA VAL A 148 -13.52 0.84 6.42
C VAL A 148 -12.01 0.85 6.16
N ALA A 149 -11.46 1.99 5.73
CA ALA A 149 -10.03 2.16 5.52
C ALA A 149 -9.20 1.91 6.80
N ALA A 150 -9.68 2.35 7.97
CA ALA A 150 -9.01 2.11 9.25
C ALA A 150 -8.97 0.62 9.63
N VAL A 151 -10.04 -0.12 9.35
CA VAL A 151 -10.09 -1.58 9.56
C VAL A 151 -9.10 -2.29 8.62
N GLU A 152 -9.08 -1.92 7.34
CA GLU A 152 -8.16 -2.48 6.35
C GLU A 152 -6.69 -2.20 6.69
N GLU A 153 -6.37 -0.98 7.14
CA GLU A 153 -5.01 -0.61 7.54
C GLU A 153 -4.57 -1.40 8.76
N THR A 154 -5.47 -1.59 9.74
CA THR A 154 -5.18 -2.41 10.93
C THR A 154 -4.84 -3.84 10.55
N GLY A 155 -5.59 -4.44 9.61
CA GLY A 155 -5.28 -5.76 9.07
C GLY A 155 -3.90 -5.82 8.41
N HIS A 156 -3.56 -4.83 7.58
CA HIS A 156 -2.24 -4.74 6.94
C HIS A 156 -1.09 -4.59 7.93
N VAL A 157 -1.28 -3.87 9.04
CA VAL A 157 -0.23 -3.73 10.07
C VAL A 157 0.01 -5.08 10.76
N ILE A 158 -1.05 -5.80 11.11
CA ILE A 158 -0.95 -7.14 11.73
C ILE A 158 -0.23 -8.13 10.79
N GLU A 159 -0.62 -8.15 9.51
CA GLU A 159 0.01 -9.01 8.50
C GLU A 159 1.50 -8.66 8.32
N ARG A 160 1.84 -7.37 8.20
CA ARG A 160 3.22 -6.90 8.13
C ARG A 160 4.03 -7.37 9.33
N THR A 161 3.53 -7.17 10.55
CA THR A 161 4.21 -7.62 11.77
C THR A 161 4.37 -9.15 11.83
N GLY A 162 3.38 -9.92 11.35
CA GLY A 162 3.48 -11.38 11.26
C GLY A 162 4.58 -11.86 10.33
N GLN A 163 4.77 -11.19 9.18
CA GLN A 163 5.85 -11.50 8.22
C GLN A 163 7.25 -11.20 8.78
N PHE A 164 7.40 -10.26 9.72
CA PHE A 164 8.69 -9.97 10.38
C PHE A 164 9.09 -11.01 11.44
N LEU A 165 8.16 -11.88 11.87
CA LEU A 165 8.39 -12.86 12.92
C LEU A 165 8.69 -14.28 12.37
N GLN A 166 8.80 -14.44 11.05
CA GLN A 166 9.26 -15.65 10.37
C GLN A 166 10.69 -15.48 9.87
#